data_AF-A0A093F230-F1
#
_entry.id   AF-A0A093F230-F1
#
_cell.length_a   1.000
_cell.length_b   1.000
_cell.length_c   1.000
_cell.angle_alpha   90.00
_cell.angle_beta   90.00
_cell.angle_gamma   90.00
#
_symmetry.space_group_name_H-M   'P 1'
#
loop_
_entity.id
_entity.type
_entity.pdbx_description
1 polymer ?
#
loop_
_entity_poly.entity_id
_entity_poly.type
_entity_poly.pdbx_seq_one_letter_code
_entity_poly.pdbx_strand_id
1 'polypeptide(L)'
;MPESSVQPGRLCCVMSGKWWYRVIIHRVINDQEVEVFYTDYGNLEIVRKYWLRFLKWSYLKLPAQAIPCSLARVKPVEGTWSNAATLLFKKLCGSKLLVGIVDEYVNGILHLFLCDTSTKEDVYFHCVLRDGGCADVCTENVPSQGFKELNPSALYIQPYGKQENAELVEPDLHLQQ
;
A
#
# COMPACT_ATOMS: atom_id res chain seq x y z
N MET A 1 -7.77 -10.55 -20.16
CA MET A 1 -8.91 -10.54 -19.21
C MET A 1 -10.09 -9.91 -19.94
N PRO A 2 -11.31 -10.45 -19.86
CA PRO A 2 -12.47 -9.84 -20.52
C PRO A 2 -12.71 -8.41 -20.01
N GLU A 3 -13.18 -7.52 -20.88
CA GLU A 3 -13.41 -6.10 -20.53
C GLU A 3 -14.39 -5.96 -19.36
N SER A 4 -15.41 -6.81 -19.30
CA SER A 4 -16.37 -6.86 -18.19
C SER A 4 -15.74 -7.14 -16.82
N SER A 5 -14.52 -7.68 -16.77
CA SER A 5 -13.77 -7.96 -15.54
C SER A 5 -12.78 -6.85 -15.16
N VAL A 6 -12.59 -5.84 -16.01
CA VAL A 6 -11.70 -4.70 -15.78
C VAL A 6 -12.47 -3.63 -15.00
N GLN A 7 -12.53 -3.75 -13.67
CA GLN A 7 -13.29 -2.84 -12.82
C GLN A 7 -12.49 -2.44 -11.58
N PRO A 8 -12.68 -1.23 -11.03
CA PRO A 8 -12.09 -0.81 -9.77
C PRO A 8 -12.27 -1.86 -8.66
N GLY A 9 -11.20 -2.11 -7.90
CA GLY A 9 -11.16 -3.10 -6.82
C GLY A 9 -10.90 -4.54 -7.23
N ARG A 10 -10.85 -4.84 -8.54
CA ARG A 10 -10.49 -6.18 -8.98
C ARG A 10 -9.01 -6.48 -8.72
N LEU A 11 -8.75 -7.48 -7.88
CA LEU A 11 -7.43 -8.09 -7.73
C LEU A 11 -7.09 -8.95 -8.96
N CYS A 12 -5.94 -8.68 -9.56
CA CYS A 12 -5.45 -9.34 -10.75
C CYS A 12 -3.91 -9.30 -10.77
N CYS A 13 -3.30 -9.59 -11.92
CA CYS A 13 -1.88 -9.35 -12.12
C CYS A 13 -1.60 -8.59 -13.41
N VAL A 14 -0.50 -7.83 -13.40
CA VAL A 14 0.02 -7.12 -14.57
C VAL A 14 1.43 -7.58 -14.86
N MET A 15 1.78 -7.65 -16.15
CA MET A 15 3.15 -7.86 -16.58
C MET A 15 3.87 -6.51 -16.69
N SER A 16 5.01 -6.36 -16.00
CA SER A 16 5.91 -5.22 -16.15
C SER A 16 7.34 -5.72 -16.37
N GLY A 17 7.92 -5.36 -17.52
CA GLY A 17 9.18 -5.93 -18.00
C GLY A 17 9.07 -7.44 -18.22
N LYS A 18 9.74 -8.24 -17.39
CA LYS A 18 9.74 -9.72 -17.44
C LYS A 18 8.99 -10.37 -16.28
N TRP A 19 8.43 -9.57 -15.37
CA TRP A 19 7.86 -10.04 -14.12
C TRP A 19 6.36 -9.80 -14.05
N TRP A 20 5.67 -10.63 -13.28
CA TRP A 20 4.25 -10.50 -12.97
C TRP A 20 4.09 -10.00 -11.55
N TYR A 21 3.21 -9.02 -11.37
CA TYR A 21 2.96 -8.38 -10.09
C TYR A 21 1.49 -8.46 -9.73
N ARG A 22 1.19 -8.62 -8.43
CA ARG A 22 -0.18 -8.55 -7.93
C ARG A 22 -0.62 -7.11 -7.84
N VAL A 23 -1.74 -6.81 -8.48
CA VAL A 23 -2.26 -5.45 -8.53
C VAL A 23 -3.76 -5.42 -8.32
N ILE A 24 -4.24 -4.30 -7.79
CA ILE A 24 -5.66 -3.99 -7.77
C ILE A 24 -5.92 -2.88 -8.77
N ILE A 25 -6.95 -3.02 -9.61
CA ILE A 25 -7.39 -1.95 -10.49
C ILE A 25 -7.90 -0.80 -9.61
N HIS A 26 -7.25 0.35 -9.65
CA HIS A 26 -7.65 1.51 -8.86
C HIS A 26 -8.76 2.29 -9.58
N ARG A 27 -8.56 2.61 -10.86
CA ARG A 27 -9.57 3.23 -11.73
C ARG A 27 -9.33 2.91 -13.20
N VAL A 28 -10.40 2.97 -13.98
CA VAL A 28 -10.32 2.90 -15.45
C VAL A 28 -10.06 4.31 -15.99
N ILE A 29 -9.01 4.46 -16.80
CA ILE A 29 -8.62 5.77 -17.35
C ILE A 29 -9.31 5.99 -18.69
N ASN A 30 -9.28 5.00 -19.57
CA ASN A 30 -9.89 5.02 -20.89
C ASN A 30 -10.11 3.57 -21.38
N ASP A 31 -10.40 3.40 -22.66
CA ASP A 31 -10.66 2.10 -23.27
C ASP A 31 -9.43 1.17 -23.27
N GLN A 32 -8.20 1.70 -23.21
CA GLN A 32 -6.96 0.93 -23.30
C GLN A 32 -6.17 0.87 -21.99
N GLU A 33 -6.40 1.80 -21.07
CA GLU A 33 -5.55 2.02 -19.89
C GLU A 33 -6.34 2.01 -18.59
N VAL A 34 -5.68 1.52 -17.55
CA VAL A 34 -6.15 1.59 -16.17
C VAL A 34 -5.02 2.07 -15.29
N GLU A 35 -5.35 2.71 -14.18
CA GLU A 35 -4.41 2.91 -13.08
C GLU A 35 -4.55 1.74 -12.12
N VAL A 36 -3.41 1.13 -11.74
CA VAL A 36 -3.35 -0.02 -10.85
C VAL A 36 -2.50 0.28 -9.63
N PHE A 37 -2.87 -0.30 -8.50
CA PHE A 37 -2.08 -0.29 -7.27
C PHE A 37 -1.30 -1.58 -7.12
N TYR A 38 0.02 -1.49 -6.98
CA TYR A 38 0.89 -2.63 -6.73
C TYR A 38 0.82 -3.02 -5.25
N THR A 39 0.04 -4.05 -4.95
CA THR A 39 -0.29 -4.48 -3.57
C THR A 39 0.91 -4.88 -2.72
N ASP A 40 2.04 -5.21 -3.36
CA ASP A 40 3.27 -5.62 -2.69
C ASP A 40 4.33 -4.52 -2.61
N TYR A 41 4.13 -3.38 -3.28
CA TYR A 41 5.11 -2.30 -3.38
C TYR A 41 4.56 -0.93 -2.93
N GLY A 42 3.25 -0.72 -2.99
CA GLY A 42 2.60 0.50 -2.49
C GLY A 42 2.49 1.65 -3.48
N ASN A 43 2.91 1.48 -4.74
CA ASN A 43 2.81 2.52 -5.77
C ASN A 43 1.59 2.34 -6.68
N LEU A 44 1.12 3.47 -7.25
CA LEU A 44 0.17 3.51 -8.36
C LEU A 44 0.93 3.65 -9.68
N GLU A 45 0.41 3.04 -10.75
CA GLU A 45 0.95 3.19 -12.11
C GLU A 45 -0.17 3.05 -13.14
N ILE A 46 -0.06 3.79 -14.24
CA ILE A 46 -0.93 3.61 -15.40
C ILE A 46 -0.35 2.48 -16.26
N VAL A 47 -1.18 1.48 -16.53
CA VAL A 47 -0.80 0.31 -17.34
C VAL A 47 -1.84 0.05 -18.42
N ARG A 48 -1.42 -0.61 -19.49
CA ARG A 48 -2.33 -1.02 -20.56
C ARG A 48 -3.13 -2.26 -20.14
N LYS A 49 -4.44 -2.24 -20.36
CA LYS A 49 -5.38 -3.33 -20.03
C LYS A 49 -4.95 -4.68 -20.59
N TYR A 50 -4.33 -4.69 -21.77
CA TYR A 50 -3.89 -5.94 -22.40
C TYR A 50 -2.78 -6.67 -21.63
N TRP A 51 -2.10 -6.01 -20.69
CA TRP A 51 -1.14 -6.66 -19.78
C TRP A 51 -1.80 -7.31 -18.57
N LEU A 52 -3.09 -7.06 -18.32
CA LEU A 52 -3.80 -7.62 -17.18
C LEU A 52 -4.21 -9.08 -17.40
N ARG A 53 -4.01 -9.91 -16.38
CA ARG A 53 -4.46 -11.30 -16.34
C ARG A 53 -5.12 -11.60 -15.01
N PHE A 54 -5.97 -12.62 -15.00
CA PHE A 54 -6.50 -13.14 -13.74
C PHE A 54 -5.36 -13.71 -12.90
N LEU A 55 -5.39 -13.39 -11.61
CA LEU A 55 -4.46 -13.95 -10.64
C LEU A 55 -4.95 -15.35 -10.25
N LYS A 56 -4.07 -16.36 -10.31
CA LYS A 56 -4.41 -17.70 -9.84
C LYS A 56 -4.56 -17.72 -8.32
N TRP A 57 -5.53 -18.49 -7.81
CA TRP A 57 -5.82 -18.64 -6.38
C TRP A 57 -4.60 -19.01 -5.53
N SER A 58 -3.67 -19.81 -6.06
CA SER A 58 -2.43 -20.18 -5.36
C SER A 58 -1.56 -18.98 -4.98
N TYR A 59 -1.66 -17.86 -5.71
CA TYR A 59 -0.93 -16.62 -5.45
C TYR A 59 -1.66 -15.65 -4.50
N LEU A 60 -2.82 -16.04 -3.97
CA LEU A 60 -3.55 -15.29 -2.96
C LEU A 60 -3.17 -15.68 -1.53
N LYS A 61 -2.41 -16.78 -1.35
CA LYS A 61 -2.04 -17.29 -0.03
C LYS A 61 -1.16 -16.34 0.77
N LEU A 62 -0.27 -15.60 0.09
CA LEU A 62 0.57 -14.59 0.73
C LEU A 62 -0.24 -13.30 0.90
N PRO A 63 -0.33 -12.67 2.08
CA PRO A 63 -0.97 -11.37 2.21
C PRO A 63 -0.28 -10.28 1.36
N ALA A 64 -0.97 -9.18 1.07
CA ALA A 64 -0.34 -8.01 0.45
C ALA A 64 0.86 -7.54 1.30
N GLN A 65 2.00 -7.25 0.66
CA GLN A 65 3.23 -6.93 1.37
C GLN A 65 3.47 -5.43 1.57
N ALA A 66 2.78 -4.56 0.82
CA ALA A 66 2.81 -3.12 1.09
C ALA A 66 1.87 -2.78 2.25
N ILE A 67 2.45 -2.33 3.35
CA ILE A 67 1.71 -1.92 4.54
C ILE A 67 1.61 -0.39 4.55
N PRO A 68 0.39 0.18 4.57
CA PRO A 68 0.19 1.61 4.77
C PRO A 68 0.71 2.06 6.14
N CYS A 69 1.62 3.03 6.16
CA CYS A 69 2.27 3.51 7.39
C CYS A 69 2.32 5.03 7.47
N SER A 70 2.39 5.56 8.70
CA SER A 70 2.70 6.96 8.99
C SER A 70 3.75 7.06 10.09
N LEU A 71 4.57 8.10 10.05
CA LEU A 71 5.53 8.36 11.12
C LEU A 71 4.77 8.82 12.38
N ALA A 72 5.03 8.18 13.50
CA ALA A 72 4.31 8.42 14.75
C ALA A 72 4.70 9.76 15.38
N ARG A 73 3.71 10.41 16.02
CA ARG A 73 3.86 11.59 16.88
C ARG A 73 4.57 12.80 16.26
N VAL A 74 4.47 12.93 14.94
CA VAL A 74 4.92 14.11 14.21
C VAL A 74 3.87 14.60 13.22
N LYS A 75 3.88 15.90 12.96
CA LYS A 75 2.97 16.57 12.02
C LYS A 75 3.73 17.63 11.21
N PRO A 76 3.21 18.03 10.04
CA PRO A 76 3.79 19.13 9.29
C PRO A 76 3.68 20.45 10.03
N VAL A 77 4.68 21.32 9.87
CA VAL A 77 4.76 22.64 10.50
C VAL A 77 3.64 23.58 10.00
N GLU A 78 3.35 23.55 8.69
CA GLU A 78 2.37 24.44 8.05
C GLU A 78 1.14 23.67 7.53
N GLY A 79 0.70 22.64 8.27
CA GLY A 79 -0.48 21.83 7.95
C GLY A 79 -0.29 20.82 6.80
N THR A 80 0.68 21.02 5.91
CA THR A 80 1.09 20.07 4.87
C THR A 80 2.59 19.81 4.88
N TRP A 81 3.01 18.60 4.51
CA TRP A 81 4.42 18.24 4.49
C TRP A 81 5.15 18.99 3.39
N SER A 82 6.20 19.74 3.75
CA SER A 82 7.00 20.48 2.78
C SER A 82 7.80 19.55 1.87
N ASN A 83 8.19 20.05 0.70
CA ASN A 83 9.09 19.32 -0.21
C ASN A 83 10.42 18.98 0.46
N ALA A 84 10.96 19.90 1.27
CA ALA A 84 12.18 19.69 2.03
C ALA A 84 12.03 18.55 3.04
N ALA A 85 10.93 18.52 3.81
CA ALA A 85 10.62 17.45 4.76
C ALA A 85 10.51 16.08 4.05
N THR A 86 9.79 16.05 2.93
CA THR A 86 9.60 14.82 2.13
C THR A 86 10.92 14.32 1.53
N LEU A 87 11.77 15.22 1.02
CA LEU A 87 13.07 14.86 0.48
C LEU A 87 14.03 14.36 1.57
N LEU A 88 14.03 15.02 2.74
CA LEU A 88 14.80 14.58 3.89
C LEU A 88 14.36 13.19 4.35
N PHE A 89 13.05 12.95 4.49
CA PHE A 89 12.52 11.62 4.82
C PHE A 89 12.92 10.56 3.80
N LYS A 90 12.81 10.85 2.49
CA LYS A 90 13.27 9.93 1.43
C LYS A 90 14.76 9.62 1.54
N LYS A 91 15.61 10.62 1.81
CA LYS A 91 17.05 10.44 2.04
C LYS A 91 17.29 9.57 3.28
N LEU A 92 16.55 9.80 4.36
CA LEU A 92 16.62 9.01 5.57
C LEU A 92 16.16 7.57 5.35
N CYS A 93 15.23 7.29 4.43
CA CYS A 93 14.81 5.91 4.12
C CYS A 93 15.74 5.16 3.15
N GLY A 94 16.67 5.84 2.49
CA GLY A 94 17.41 5.29 1.34
C GLY A 94 18.12 3.96 1.61
N SER A 95 17.84 2.95 0.77
CA SER A 95 18.46 1.62 0.66
C SER A 95 19.16 1.06 1.90
N LYS A 96 18.48 1.08 3.05
CA LYS A 96 18.98 0.50 4.29
C LYS A 96 17.88 -0.22 5.04
N LEU A 97 18.28 -1.17 5.87
CA LEU A 97 17.40 -1.84 6.80
C LEU A 97 17.09 -0.88 7.95
N LEU A 98 15.82 -0.63 8.20
CA LEU A 98 15.33 0.21 9.29
C LEU A 98 14.54 -0.61 10.29
N VAL A 99 14.54 -0.14 11.53
CA VAL A 99 13.69 -0.70 12.59
C VAL A 99 12.46 0.18 12.73
N GLY A 100 11.28 -0.44 12.64
CA GLY A 100 10.00 0.20 12.92
C GLY A 100 9.44 -0.27 14.26
N ILE A 101 9.21 0.66 15.17
CA ILE A 101 8.52 0.39 16.44
C ILE A 101 7.07 0.82 16.28
N VAL A 102 6.13 -0.09 16.51
CA VAL A 102 4.69 0.19 16.40
C VAL A 102 4.24 1.02 17.61
N ASP A 103 3.69 2.20 17.35
CA ASP A 103 3.00 3.04 18.34
C ASP A 103 1.52 2.60 18.42
N GLU A 104 0.83 2.58 17.27
CA GLU A 104 -0.55 2.11 17.17
C GLU A 104 -0.95 1.69 15.74
N TYR A 105 -2.06 0.96 15.62
CA TYR A 105 -2.69 0.62 14.35
C TYR A 105 -4.14 1.10 14.35
N VAL A 106 -4.43 2.13 13.57
CA VAL A 106 -5.73 2.80 13.56
C VAL A 106 -6.17 3.03 12.12
N ASN A 107 -7.43 2.69 11.82
CA ASN A 107 -8.03 2.88 10.49
C ASN A 107 -7.22 2.29 9.32
N GLY A 108 -6.56 1.15 9.54
CA GLY A 108 -5.78 0.48 8.51
C GLY A 108 -4.36 1.03 8.30
N ILE A 109 -3.94 2.03 9.09
CA ILE A 109 -2.63 2.67 9.00
C ILE A 109 -1.80 2.28 10.22
N LEU A 110 -0.56 1.86 9.96
CA LEU A 110 0.42 1.54 10.99
C LEU A 110 1.22 2.79 11.34
N HIS A 111 1.04 3.30 12.56
CA HIS A 111 1.82 4.41 13.08
C HIS A 111 3.11 3.87 13.71
N LEU A 112 4.24 4.31 13.18
CA LEU A 112 5.55 3.75 13.49
C LEU A 112 6.52 4.84 13.92
N PHE A 113 7.35 4.56 14.92
CA PHE A 113 8.65 5.21 15.04
C PHE A 113 9.64 4.49 14.14
N LEU A 114 10.26 5.22 13.19
CA LEU A 114 11.32 4.69 12.34
C LEU A 114 12.69 5.07 12.89
N CYS A 115 13.57 4.08 12.92
CA CYS A 115 14.91 4.19 13.46
C CYS A 115 15.93 3.56 12.50
N ASP A 116 17.02 4.27 12.24
CA ASP A 116 18.23 3.72 11.63
C ASP A 116 19.18 3.27 12.74
N THR A 117 19.42 1.97 12.81
CA THR A 117 20.30 1.32 13.80
C THR A 117 21.62 0.85 13.17
N SER A 118 21.95 1.33 11.96
CA SER A 118 23.20 0.98 11.27
C SER A 118 24.40 1.82 11.71
N THR A 119 24.12 2.93 12.41
CA THR A 119 25.12 3.82 13.01
C THR A 119 25.49 3.40 14.43
N LYS A 120 26.49 4.06 15.03
CA LYS A 120 26.90 3.79 16.42
C LYS A 120 25.79 4.12 17.43
N GLU A 121 25.05 5.19 17.15
CA GLU A 121 23.89 5.61 17.93
C GLU A 121 22.63 5.43 17.07
N ASP A 122 21.51 5.11 17.71
CA ASP A 122 20.22 4.98 17.03
C ASP A 122 19.71 6.33 16.54
N VAL A 123 19.39 6.43 15.24
CA VAL A 123 18.89 7.66 14.62
C VAL A 123 17.39 7.57 14.38
N TYR A 124 16.62 8.19 15.27
CA TYR A 124 15.17 8.26 15.17
C TYR A 124 14.71 9.37 14.22
N PHE A 125 13.86 9.03 13.25
CA PHE A 125 13.53 9.95 12.16
C PHE A 125 12.67 11.13 12.63
N HIS A 126 11.83 10.93 13.63
CA HIS A 126 11.03 12.00 14.22
C HIS A 126 11.92 13.09 14.87
N CYS A 127 13.03 12.69 15.50
CA CYS A 127 14.03 13.64 16.02
C CYS A 127 14.69 14.42 14.89
N VAL A 128 15.16 13.73 13.85
CA VAL A 128 15.84 14.38 12.71
C VAL A 128 14.93 15.38 12.01
N LEU A 129 13.66 15.03 11.79
CA LEU A 129 12.70 15.94 11.17
C LEU A 129 12.37 17.13 12.06
N ARG A 130 12.19 16.92 13.38
CA ARG A 130 11.96 18.00 14.34
C ARG A 130 13.15 18.96 14.40
N ASP A 131 14.35 18.44 14.61
CA ASP A 131 15.57 19.23 14.79
C ASP A 131 15.94 19.97 13.50
N GLY A 132 15.57 19.42 12.34
CA GLY A 132 15.66 20.08 11.04
C GLY A 132 14.54 21.07 10.72
N GLY A 133 13.64 21.37 11.66
CA GLY A 133 12.49 22.27 11.46
C GLY A 133 11.49 21.78 10.40
N CYS A 134 11.52 20.49 10.07
CA CYS A 134 10.69 19.87 9.05
C CYS A 134 9.39 19.29 9.60
N ALA A 135 9.28 19.12 10.92
CA ALA A 135 8.12 18.58 11.60
C ALA A 135 7.96 19.16 13.01
N ASP A 136 6.72 19.27 13.47
CA ASP A 136 6.41 19.48 14.89
C ASP A 136 6.08 18.14 15.56
N VAL A 137 6.40 18.03 16.85
CA VAL A 137 5.98 16.89 17.67
C VAL A 137 4.52 17.07 18.10
N CYS A 138 3.76 15.99 18.07
CA CYS A 138 2.38 15.96 18.57
C CYS A 138 2.18 14.84 19.58
N THR A 139 1.20 15.02 20.47
CA THR A 139 0.87 14.03 21.52
C THR A 139 0.11 12.83 20.97
N GLU A 140 -0.70 13.06 19.94
CA GLU A 140 -1.51 12.05 19.27
C GLU A 140 -1.13 11.99 17.79
N ASN A 141 -1.33 10.83 17.17
CA ASN A 141 -1.10 10.68 15.75
C ASN A 141 -2.15 11.45 14.95
N VAL A 142 -1.69 12.23 13.98
CA VAL A 142 -2.57 12.98 13.09
C VAL A 142 -2.84 12.14 11.83
N PRO A 143 -4.11 11.81 11.53
CA PRO A 143 -4.43 11.13 10.28
C PRO A 143 -4.04 12.01 9.09
N SER A 144 -3.26 11.45 8.17
CA SER A 144 -2.97 12.14 6.91
C SER A 144 -4.23 12.17 6.04
N GLN A 145 -4.65 13.36 5.62
CA GLN A 145 -5.84 13.52 4.77
C GLN A 145 -5.71 12.75 3.45
N GLY A 146 -4.51 12.69 2.85
CA GLY A 146 -4.26 11.99 1.60
C GLY A 146 -4.35 10.47 1.69
N PHE A 147 -4.24 9.88 2.89
CA PHE A 147 -4.33 8.42 3.04
C PHE A 147 -5.76 7.90 2.82
N LYS A 148 -6.81 8.70 3.01
CA LYS A 148 -8.18 8.26 2.72
C LYS A 148 -8.39 7.97 1.23
N GLU A 149 -7.72 8.73 0.37
CA GLU A 149 -7.74 8.56 -1.09
C GLU A 149 -6.78 7.45 -1.56
N LEU A 150 -5.71 7.24 -0.79
CA LEU A 150 -4.61 6.32 -1.09
C LEU A 150 -4.60 5.05 -0.23
N ASN A 151 -5.73 4.65 0.37
CA ASN A 151 -5.84 3.37 1.07
C ASN A 151 -6.56 2.32 0.20
N PRO A 152 -5.91 1.76 -0.83
CA PRO A 152 -6.45 0.66 -1.61
C PRO A 152 -6.71 -0.57 -0.73
N SER A 153 -6.00 -0.74 0.39
CA SER A 153 -6.29 -1.80 1.37
C SER A 153 -7.68 -1.60 1.98
N ALA A 154 -8.04 -0.40 2.46
CA ALA A 154 -9.37 -0.15 3.02
C ALA A 154 -10.48 -0.08 1.96
N LEU A 155 -10.15 0.26 0.70
CA LEU A 155 -11.12 0.24 -0.40
C LEU A 155 -11.48 -1.19 -0.85
N TYR A 156 -10.57 -2.16 -0.68
CA TYR A 156 -10.70 -3.48 -1.32
C TYR A 156 -10.54 -4.67 -0.37
N ILE A 157 -10.11 -4.45 0.88
CA ILE A 157 -10.21 -5.42 1.97
C ILE A 157 -11.54 -5.14 2.67
N GLN A 158 -12.61 -5.81 2.23
CA GLN A 158 -13.75 -5.97 3.11
C GLN A 158 -13.28 -6.80 4.32
N PRO A 159 -13.75 -6.49 5.54
CA PRO A 159 -13.57 -7.39 6.67
C PRO A 159 -14.11 -8.76 6.27
N TYR A 160 -13.36 -9.84 6.54
CA TYR A 160 -13.91 -11.19 6.55
C TYR A 160 -15.07 -11.21 7.56
N GLY A 161 -16.28 -10.91 7.10
CA GLY A 161 -17.39 -10.59 8.00
C GLY A 161 -18.60 -10.03 7.28
N LYS A 162 -19.06 -10.75 6.24
CA LYS A 162 -20.46 -10.87 5.75
C LYS A 162 -20.46 -11.63 4.41
N GLN A 163 -20.10 -12.90 4.46
CA GLN A 163 -20.57 -13.89 3.48
C GLN A 163 -21.31 -14.97 4.27
N GLU A 164 -22.52 -14.65 4.73
CA GLU A 164 -23.51 -15.70 4.96
C GLU A 164 -24.14 -16.01 3.61
N ASN A 165 -24.08 -17.29 3.24
CA ASN A 165 -24.73 -17.93 2.10
C ASN A 165 -24.10 -17.70 0.72
N ALA A 166 -22.97 -18.37 0.48
CA ALA A 166 -22.70 -18.95 -0.83
C ALA A 166 -22.29 -20.40 -0.60
N GLU A 167 -23.21 -21.33 -0.90
CA GLU A 167 -22.96 -22.76 -0.87
C GLU A 167 -21.72 -23.10 -1.71
N LEU A 168 -20.80 -23.84 -1.10
CA LEU A 168 -19.64 -24.41 -1.75
C LEU A 168 -20.11 -25.47 -2.75
N VAL A 169 -20.29 -25.08 -4.01
CA VAL A 169 -20.42 -26.05 -5.11
C VAL A 169 -19.00 -26.47 -5.49
N GLU A 170 -18.63 -27.71 -5.16
CA GLU A 170 -17.39 -28.32 -5.62
C GLU A 170 -17.40 -28.47 -7.15
N PRO A 171 -16.27 -28.25 -7.85
CA PRO A 171 -16.20 -28.51 -9.29
C PRO A 171 -16.18 -30.01 -9.56
N ASP A 172 -17.18 -30.47 -10.32
CA ASP A 172 -17.29 -31.84 -10.80
C ASP A 172 -16.10 -32.18 -11.73
N LEU A 173 -15.20 -33.03 -11.24
CA LEU A 173 -13.97 -33.46 -11.92
C LEU A 173 -14.21 -34.66 -12.83
N HIS A 174 -15.27 -34.65 -13.63
CA HIS A 174 -15.49 -35.67 -14.66
C HIS A 174 -16.10 -35.07 -15.93
N LEU A 175 -15.24 -34.53 -16.81
CA LEU A 175 -15.43 -34.60 -18.26
C LEU A 175 -14.20 -34.01 -18.98
N GLN A 176 -13.32 -34.90 -19.46
CA GLN A 176 -12.71 -34.90 -20.79
C GLN A 176 -11.61 -35.98 -20.84
N GLN A 177 -12.02 -37.20 -21.22
CA GLN A 177 -11.24 -38.01 -22.17
C GLN A 177 -11.65 -37.57 -23.59
#